data_AF-A0A7C9RKE9-F1
#
_entry.id   AF-A0A7C9RKE9-F1
#
_cell.length_a   1.000
_cell.length_b   1.000
_cell.length_c   1.000
_cell.angle_alpha   90.00
_cell.angle_beta   90.00
_cell.angle_gamma   90.00
#
_symmetry.space_group_name_H-M   'P 1'
#
loop_
_entity.id
_entity.type
_entity.pdbx_description
1 polymer ?
#
loop_
_entity_poly.entity_id
_entity_poly.type
_entity_poly.pdbx_seq_one_letter_code
_entity_poly.pdbx_strand_id
1 'polypeptide(L)'
;MPVEPKRMPFLQHFHELRKRLTVIAVVLFVLALVFYDATIFKFLMDIFLAPVRHYLPGGKLTVLGPFEQMTFRFKVAFMAALIVSMPVTLYEIFAFLTPALKPREKKWIFPTVLA
;
A
#
# COMPACT_ATOMS: atom_id res chain seq x y z
N MET A 1 -9.66 37.54 -11.96
CA MET A 1 -8.36 37.26 -12.61
C MET A 1 -8.48 35.95 -13.35
N PRO A 2 -8.14 35.88 -14.65
CA PRO A 2 -8.14 34.61 -15.36
C PRO A 2 -7.08 33.72 -14.71
N VAL A 3 -7.48 32.52 -14.30
CA VAL A 3 -6.56 31.54 -13.74
C VAL A 3 -5.73 31.04 -14.92
N GLU A 4 -4.56 31.64 -15.15
CA GLU A 4 -3.59 31.09 -16.08
C GLU A 4 -3.30 29.64 -15.65
N PRO A 5 -3.36 28.66 -16.56
CA PRO A 5 -2.89 27.33 -16.27
C PRO A 5 -1.41 27.46 -15.91
N LYS A 6 -1.07 27.26 -14.64
CA LYS A 6 0.29 27.17 -14.13
C LYS A 6 1.01 26.07 -14.93
N ARG A 7 1.63 26.45 -16.06
CA ARG A 7 2.47 25.56 -16.87
C ARG A 7 3.69 25.23 -16.04
N MET A 8 3.62 24.15 -15.27
CA MET A 8 4.79 23.59 -14.64
C MET A 8 5.71 23.05 -15.75
N PRO A 9 6.99 23.41 -15.78
CA PRO A 9 7.97 22.77 -16.64
C PRO A 9 7.96 21.26 -16.42
N PHE A 10 8.11 20.45 -17.49
CA PHE A 10 8.14 18.98 -17.40
C PHE A 10 9.09 18.46 -16.31
N LEU A 11 10.22 19.15 -16.10
CA LEU A 11 11.19 18.82 -15.06
C LEU A 11 10.63 18.96 -13.62
N GLN A 12 9.74 19.94 -13.37
CA GLN A 12 9.08 20.08 -12.07
C GLN A 12 8.08 18.94 -11.81
N HIS A 13 7.39 18.48 -12.86
CA HIS A 13 6.45 17.36 -12.74
C HIS A 13 7.17 16.04 -12.41
N PHE A 14 8.33 15.77 -13.02
CA PHE A 14 9.15 14.60 -12.65
C PHE A 14 9.71 14.69 -11.21
N HIS A 15 10.01 15.90 -10.73
CA HIS A 15 10.43 16.09 -9.35
C HIS A 15 9.29 15.78 -8.37
N GLU A 16 8.07 16.17 -8.71
CA GLU A 16 6.87 15.83 -7.95
C GLU A 16 6.61 14.31 -7.95
N LEU A 17 6.72 13.64 -9.10
CA LEU A 17 6.59 12.19 -9.20
C LEU A 17 7.57 11.48 -8.26
N ARG A 18 8.85 11.88 -8.29
CA ARG A 18 9.89 11.29 -7.44
C ARG A 18 9.55 11.46 -5.97
N LYS A 19 9.15 12.67 -5.55
CA LYS A 19 8.79 12.95 -4.16
C LYS A 19 7.66 12.04 -3.69
N ARG A 20 6.60 11.90 -4.49
CA ARG A 20 5.43 11.06 -4.16
C ARG A 20 5.77 9.57 -4.13
N LEU A 21 6.57 9.11 -5.09
CA LEU A 21 7.06 7.73 -5.11
C LEU A 21 7.90 7.41 -3.88
N THR A 22 8.75 8.34 -3.41
CA THR A 22 9.50 8.17 -2.16
C THR A 22 8.57 8.05 -0.96
N VAL A 23 7.50 8.86 -0.88
CA VAL A 23 6.51 8.74 0.20
C VAL A 23 5.85 7.36 0.19
N ILE A 24 5.37 6.89 -0.96
CA ILE A 24 4.76 5.56 -1.10
C ILE A 24 5.75 4.46 -0.70
N ALA A 25 7.00 4.54 -1.16
CA ALA A 25 8.04 3.57 -0.84
C ALA A 25 8.36 3.53 0.66
N VAL A 26 8.43 4.69 1.32
CA VAL A 26 8.67 4.77 2.77
C VAL A 26 7.48 4.19 3.55
N VAL A 27 6.24 4.51 3.17
CA VAL A 27 5.04 3.98 3.81
C VAL A 27 4.96 2.45 3.66
N LEU A 28 5.19 1.94 2.44
CA LEU A 28 5.26 0.50 2.19
C LEU A 28 6.36 -0.17 3.00
N PHE A 29 7.54 0.43 3.08
CA PHE A 29 8.67 -0.12 3.82
C PHE A 29 8.37 -0.21 5.32
N VAL A 30 7.84 0.86 5.92
CA VAL A 30 7.46 0.87 7.34
C VAL A 30 6.37 -0.16 7.62
N LEU A 31 5.32 -0.22 6.78
CA LEU A 31 4.25 -1.21 6.94
C LEU A 31 4.77 -2.64 6.76
N ALA A 32 5.67 -2.89 5.81
CA ALA A 32 6.27 -4.21 5.62
C ALA A 32 7.07 -4.66 6.85
N LEU A 33 7.82 -3.76 7.50
CA LEU A 33 8.51 -4.07 8.75
C LEU A 33 7.53 -4.39 9.89
N VAL A 34 6.44 -3.62 9.99
CA VAL A 34 5.38 -3.84 10.98
C VAL A 34 4.72 -5.21 10.78
N PHE A 35 4.35 -5.57 9.55
CA PHE A 35 3.74 -6.88 9.27
C PHE A 35 4.73 -8.06 9.31
N TYR A 36 6.03 -7.79 9.20
CA TYR A 36 7.08 -8.80 9.35
C TYR A 36 7.34 -9.14 10.83
N ASP A 37 6.98 -8.26 11.76
CA ASP A 37 7.07 -8.54 13.20
C ASP A 37 6.33 -9.83 13.56
N ALA A 38 6.96 -10.68 14.38
CA ALA A 38 6.44 -12.01 14.71
C ALA A 38 5.06 -11.97 15.38
N THR A 39 4.78 -10.93 16.17
CA THR A 39 3.53 -10.76 16.91
C THR A 39 2.39 -10.45 15.94
N ILE A 40 2.62 -9.48 15.05
CA ILE A 40 1.63 -9.04 14.06
C ILE A 40 1.42 -10.12 13.00
N PHE A 41 2.50 -10.77 12.56
CA PHE A 41 2.42 -11.87 11.62
C PHE A 41 1.58 -13.03 12.17
N LYS A 42 1.74 -13.38 13.45
CA LYS A 42 0.93 -14.43 14.08
C LYS A 42 -0.55 -14.06 14.10
N PHE A 43 -0.88 -12.83 14.50
CA PHE A 43 -2.27 -12.35 14.47
C PHE A 43 -2.88 -12.42 13.07
N LEU A 44 -2.11 -12.02 12.05
CA LEU A 44 -2.53 -12.08 10.65
C LEU A 44 -2.76 -13.53 10.20
N MET A 45 -1.85 -14.45 10.55
CA MET A 45 -2.02 -15.89 10.27
C MET A 45 -3.22 -16.50 10.99
N ASP A 46 -3.51 -16.07 12.22
CA ASP A 46 -4.67 -16.55 12.96
C ASP A 46 -5.98 -16.19 12.23
N ILE A 47 -6.07 -14.98 11.68
CA ILE A 47 -7.22 -14.54 10.85
C ILE A 47 -7.30 -15.35 9.55
N PHE A 48 -6.18 -15.50 8.83
CA PHE A 48 -6.18 -16.21 7.55
C PHE A 48 -6.48 -17.71 7.71
N LEU A 49 -6.02 -18.33 8.80
CA LEU A 49 -6.26 -19.75 9.07
C LEU A 49 -7.62 -20.01 9.71
N ALA A 50 -8.27 -19.02 10.33
CA ALA A 50 -9.58 -19.17 10.95
C ALA A 50 -10.63 -19.91 10.09
N PRO A 51 -10.86 -19.56 8.80
CA PRO A 51 -11.83 -20.26 7.96
C PRO A 51 -11.40 -21.69 7.57
N VAL A 52 -10.09 -21.95 7.52
CA VAL A 52 -9.53 -23.23 7.07
C VAL A 52 -9.37 -24.22 8.22
N ARG A 53 -9.32 -23.76 9.47
CA ARG A 53 -9.14 -24.59 10.67
C ARG A 53 -10.14 -25.75 10.78
N HIS A 54 -11.38 -25.58 10.32
CA HIS A 54 -12.38 -26.65 10.32
C HIS A 54 -12.10 -27.76 9.31
N TYR A 55 -11.39 -27.45 8.22
CA TYR A 55 -11.06 -28.40 7.14
C TYR A 55 -9.62 -28.94 7.26
N LEU A 56 -8.83 -28.45 8.22
CA LEU A 56 -7.44 -28.84 8.45
C LEU A 56 -7.30 -29.57 9.80
N PRO A 57 -7.50 -30.90 9.85
CA PRO A 57 -7.25 -31.68 11.07
C PRO A 57 -5.75 -31.62 11.40
N GLY A 58 -5.40 -30.80 12.39
CA GLY A 58 -4.02 -30.63 12.86
C GLY A 58 -3.38 -29.26 12.58
N GLY A 59 -3.99 -28.39 11.76
CA GLY A 59 -3.70 -26.94 11.67
C GLY A 59 -2.24 -26.50 11.47
N LYS A 60 -1.33 -27.40 11.07
CA LYS A 60 0.10 -27.10 10.96
C LYS A 60 0.45 -26.75 9.51
N LEU A 61 0.99 -25.55 9.31
CA LEU A 61 1.69 -25.19 8.09
C LEU A 61 3.00 -25.99 8.03
N THR A 62 3.07 -26.95 7.11
CA THR A 62 4.30 -27.70 6.84
C THR A 62 5.19 -26.87 5.92
N VAL A 63 6.44 -26.68 6.34
CA VAL A 63 7.47 -26.02 5.53
C VAL A 63 8.14 -27.12 4.70
N LEU A 64 8.08 -27.04 3.37
CA LEU A 64 8.65 -28.04 2.46
C LEU A 64 10.11 -27.76 2.11
N GLY A 65 10.57 -26.51 2.26
CA GLY A 65 11.96 -26.12 1.96
C GLY A 65 12.58 -25.16 2.99
N PRO A 66 13.92 -25.13 3.12
CA PRO A 66 14.62 -24.35 4.15
C PRO A 66 14.38 -22.83 4.03
N PHE A 67 14.19 -22.32 2.82
CA PHE A 67 13.90 -20.90 2.56
C PHE A 67 12.41 -20.56 2.43
N GLU A 68 11.53 -21.57 2.42
CA GLU A 68 10.10 -21.34 2.19
C GLU A 68 9.47 -20.55 3.34
N GLN A 69 9.84 -20.84 4.58
CA GLN A 69 9.28 -20.13 5.74
C GLN A 69 9.61 -18.63 5.71
N MET A 70 10.85 -18.28 5.35
CA MET A 70 11.28 -16.89 5.20
C MET A 70 10.57 -16.19 4.04
N THR A 71 10.52 -16.86 2.88
CA THR A 71 9.92 -16.30 1.67
C THR A 71 8.41 -16.13 1.82
N PHE A 72 7.74 -17.09 2.46
CA PHE A 72 6.32 -17.03 2.79
C PHE A 72 6.01 -15.85 3.70
N ARG A 73 6.76 -15.72 4.81
CA ARG A 73 6.61 -14.59 5.74
C ARG A 73 6.79 -13.25 5.03
N PHE A 74 7.83 -13.11 4.22
CA PHE A 74 8.11 -11.90 3.46
C PHE A 74 6.98 -11.57 2.46
N LYS A 75 6.54 -12.55 1.67
CA LYS A 75 5.46 -12.38 0.69
C LYS A 75 4.17 -11.92 1.36
N VAL A 76 3.78 -12.55 2.46
CA VAL A 76 2.56 -12.20 3.17
C VAL A 76 2.67 -10.81 3.80
N ALA A 77 3.78 -10.50 4.49
CA ALA A 77 3.97 -9.19 5.11
C ALA A 77 3.95 -8.06 4.07
N PHE A 78 4.62 -8.26 2.93
CA PHE A 78 4.63 -7.30 1.83
C PHE A 78 3.24 -7.10 1.22
N MET A 79 2.49 -8.19 1.02
CA MET A 79 1.15 -8.12 0.43
C MET A 79 0.15 -7.47 1.39
N ALA A 80 0.24 -7.76 2.69
CA ALA A 80 -0.55 -7.08 3.72
C ALA A 80 -0.22 -5.58 3.80
N ALA A 81 1.07 -5.22 3.77
CA ALA A 81 1.50 -3.84 3.72
C ALA A 81 0.96 -3.09 2.50
N LEU A 82 0.96 -3.72 1.33
CA LEU A 82 0.43 -3.16 0.09
C LEU A 82 -1.08 -2.89 0.16
N ILE A 83 -1.84 -3.82 0.74
CA ILE A 83 -3.29 -3.66 0.93
C ILE A 83 -3.56 -2.51 1.90
N VAL A 84 -2.88 -2.47 3.03
CA VAL A 84 -3.07 -1.41 4.04
C VAL A 84 -2.56 -0.05 3.57
N SER A 85 -1.56 0.00 2.69
CA SER A 85 -1.07 1.26 2.12
C SER A 85 -1.97 1.82 1.01
N MET A 86 -2.95 1.07 0.48
CA MET A 86 -3.81 1.50 -0.62
C MET A 86 -4.38 2.93 -0.48
N PRO A 87 -4.99 3.35 0.65
CA PRO A 87 -5.53 4.70 0.76
C PRO A 87 -4.46 5.80 0.59
N VAL A 88 -3.25 5.57 1.13
CA VAL A 88 -2.13 6.51 0.98
C VAL A 88 -1.59 6.50 -0.45
N THR A 89 -1.41 5.31 -1.04
CA THR A 89 -0.96 5.16 -2.44
C THR A 89 -1.93 5.84 -3.40
N LEU A 90 -3.24 5.63 -3.23
CA LEU A 90 -4.28 6.27 -4.05
C LEU A 90 -4.26 7.78 -3.88
N TYR A 91 -4.16 8.28 -2.64
CA TYR A 91 -4.03 9.71 -2.37
C TYR A 91 -2.84 10.34 -3.10
N GLU A 92 -1.65 9.72 -3.01
CA GLU A 92 -0.45 10.22 -3.67
C GLU A 92 -0.56 10.20 -5.20
N ILE A 93 -1.20 9.17 -5.77
CA ILE A 93 -1.50 9.10 -7.20
C ILE A 93 -2.45 10.25 -7.59
N PHE A 94 -3.59 10.42 -6.92
CA PHE A 94 -4.53 11.49 -7.27
C PHE A 94 -3.92 12.88 -7.06
N ALA A 95 -3.11 13.06 -6.02
CA ALA A 95 -2.41 14.30 -5.76
C ALA A 95 -1.38 14.62 -6.86
N PHE A 96 -0.77 13.61 -7.48
CA PHE A 96 0.06 13.77 -8.69
C PHE A 96 -0.76 14.17 -9.94
N LEU A 97 -1.98 13.67 -10.09
CA LEU A 97 -2.88 14.02 -11.21
C LEU A 97 -3.59 15.38 -11.00
N THR A 98 -3.68 15.85 -9.76
CA THR A 98 -4.34 17.09 -9.36
C THR A 98 -3.92 18.36 -10.16
N PRO A 99 -2.65 18.58 -10.54
CA PRO A 99 -2.29 19.70 -11.42
C PRO A 99 -2.92 19.63 -12.82
N ALA A 100 -3.36 18.45 -13.29
CA ALA A 100 -4.06 18.25 -14.55
C ALA A 100 -5.60 18.29 -14.46
N LEU A 101 -6.18 18.29 -13.25
CA LEU A 101 -7.62 18.18 -13.00
C LEU A 101 -8.28 19.56 -12.80
N LYS A 102 -9.52 19.71 -13.29
CA LYS A 102 -10.27 20.98 -13.16
C LYS A 102 -10.63 21.24 -11.68
N PRO A 103 -10.76 22.51 -11.25
CA PRO A 103 -11.07 22.87 -9.86
C PRO A 103 -12.34 22.21 -9.28
N ARG A 104 -13.32 21.88 -10.14
CA ARG A 104 -14.55 21.16 -9.77
C ARG A 104 -14.34 19.67 -9.46
N GLU A 105 -13.31 19.04 -10.02
CA GLU A 105 -13.03 17.60 -9.90
C GLU A 105 -12.19 17.30 -8.64
N LYS A 106 -11.41 18.28 -8.15
CA LYS A 106 -10.67 18.19 -6.88
C LYS A 106 -11.53 17.82 -5.67
N LYS A 107 -12.81 18.20 -5.67
CA LYS A 107 -13.74 17.95 -4.54
C LYS A 107 -14.17 16.48 -4.43
N TRP A 108 -14.06 15.71 -5.52
CA TRP A 108 -14.39 14.28 -5.57
C TRP A 108 -13.22 13.37 -5.17
N ILE A 109 -12.00 13.90 -5.04
CA ILE A 109 -10.82 13.11 -4.64
C ILE A 109 -10.94 12.66 -3.18
N PHE A 110 -11.42 13.52 -2.29
CA PHE A 110 -11.59 13.19 -0.87
C PHE A 110 -12.55 12.02 -0.61
N PRO A 111 -13.79 12.00 -1.15
CA PRO A 111 -14.68 10.86 -0.92
C PRO A 111 -14.15 9.57 -1.55
N THR A 112 -13.48 9.59 -2.71
CA THR A 112 -12.95 8.35 -3.34
C THR A 112 -11.75 7.75 -2.59
N VAL A 113 -11.02 8.54 -1.81
CA VAL A 113 -9.86 8.06 -1.01
C VAL A 113 -10.29 7.60 0.38
N LEU A 114 -11.39 8.14 0.92
CA LEU A 114 -11.92 7.83 2.26
C LEU A 114 -13.13 6.87 2.27
N ALA A 115 -13.79 6.65 1.14
CA ALA A 115 -14.86 5.66 0.97
C ALA A 115 -14.29 4.29 0.60
#